data_AF-A0AAW2NJI1-F1
#
_entry.id   AF-A0AAW2NJI1-F1
#
_cell.length_a   1.000
_cell.length_b   1.000
_cell.length_c   1.000
_cell.angle_alpha   90.00
_cell.angle_beta   90.00
_cell.angle_gamma   90.00
#
_symmetry.space_group_name_H-M   'P 1'
#
loop_
_entity.id
_entity.type
_entity.pdbx_description
1 polymer ?
#
loop_
_entity_poly.entity_id
_entity_poly.type
_entity_poly.pdbx_seq_one_letter_code
_entity_poly.pdbx_strand_id
1 'polypeptide(L)'
;MLLLFETPAGFALFKVLDEGKLSKVEDLGKEFATPDSARQVVKLKAFSKFENTSEALSAATLLIDSKPSKGLRKFLRSHCEGDILAVADSKLGNTIKEKLQIECVHNNAVMELMRGVRSQLTELISGLASQDLAPMSLGLSHSLSRYKLKFSPDKVDTMIIQAISLLDDLDKELNTYAMRVREWYGWHFPELAKIIQDNILYAKTVKLMGNRTNAAKLDFSEILQEEVETELKEAAMISMGTEVSDLDLENIKDLCNQVLSLAEYRAQLYEYLKSRMNTIAPNLTALVGELVGARLIAHGGSLINLAKQPGSTVQILGAEKALFRALKTKHATPKYGLIYHASLIGQAAPKHKGKISRSLAAKAALAIRCDALGDGEDNSMGLENRAKLEARLRNLEGKELGRSAGSAKGKPKIEFYDKDRKKGSGGLITPAKTYNPAADSVLGLTESLSKDEAVPSQNEQPDSDVPDGEQKSEKKKKKRKRAENDGEDAETPKQKEKKKKKKKKSED
;
A
#
# COMPACT_ATOMS: atom_id res chain seq x y z
N MET A 1 40.31 -39.09 -18.41
CA MET A 1 39.53 -38.31 -17.42
C MET A 1 38.68 -37.27 -18.14
N LEU A 2 37.44 -37.09 -17.69
CA LEU A 2 36.53 -36.03 -18.12
C LEU A 2 36.33 -35.02 -17.00
N LEU A 3 35.99 -33.78 -17.33
CA LEU A 3 35.64 -32.72 -16.40
C LEU A 3 34.21 -32.25 -16.67
N LEU A 4 33.34 -32.33 -15.66
CA LEU A 4 32.00 -31.76 -15.71
C LEU A 4 32.04 -30.28 -15.31
N PHE A 5 31.78 -29.38 -16.26
CA PHE A 5 31.74 -27.94 -16.01
C PHE A 5 30.32 -27.39 -16.18
N GLU A 6 29.84 -26.69 -15.15
CA GLU A 6 28.46 -26.21 -15.08
C GLU A 6 28.38 -24.71 -15.45
N THR A 7 27.46 -24.34 -16.34
CA THR A 7 27.29 -22.96 -16.81
C THR A 7 25.83 -22.51 -16.71
N PRO A 8 25.53 -21.19 -16.66
CA PRO A 8 24.16 -20.69 -16.76
C PRO A 8 23.43 -21.09 -18.06
N ALA A 9 24.18 -21.45 -19.11
CA ALA A 9 23.67 -21.81 -20.43
C ALA A 9 23.51 -23.33 -20.64
N GLY A 10 24.06 -24.19 -19.77
CA GLY A 10 24.09 -25.64 -19.97
C GLY A 10 25.24 -26.36 -19.26
N PHE A 11 25.33 -27.67 -19.49
CA PHE A 11 26.41 -28.54 -18.99
C PHE A 11 27.47 -28.77 -20.07
N ALA A 12 28.74 -28.55 -19.74
CA ALA A 12 29.88 -28.88 -20.59
C ALA A 12 30.60 -30.13 -20.05
N LEU A 13 30.98 -31.04 -20.95
CA LEU A 13 31.92 -32.11 -20.69
C LEU A 13 33.20 -31.85 -21.47
N PHE A 14 34.30 -31.64 -20.75
CA PHE A 14 35.62 -31.50 -21.32
C PHE A 14 36.43 -32.78 -21.13
N LYS A 15 37.20 -33.20 -22.14
CA LYS A 15 38.22 -34.24 -22.00
C LYS A 15 39.56 -33.59 -21.70
N VAL A 16 40.22 -34.05 -20.65
CA VAL A 16 41.62 -33.71 -20.36
C VAL A 16 42.52 -34.56 -21.26
N LEU A 17 43.53 -33.95 -21.87
CA LEU A 17 44.47 -34.62 -22.75
C LEU A 17 45.79 -34.91 -22.02
N ASP A 18 46.36 -33.91 -21.35
CA ASP A 18 47.60 -34.03 -20.58
C ASP A 18 47.33 -34.35 -19.09
N GLU A 19 47.01 -35.61 -18.77
CA GLU A 19 46.79 -36.01 -17.36
C GLU A 19 48.06 -35.86 -16.49
N GLY A 20 49.26 -36.00 -17.07
CA GLY A 20 50.53 -35.83 -16.37
C GLY A 20 50.75 -34.43 -15.79
N LYS A 21 50.20 -33.38 -16.43
CA LYS A 21 50.32 -31.99 -15.95
C LYS A 21 49.53 -31.73 -14.66
N LEU A 22 48.50 -32.54 -14.36
CA LEU A 22 47.69 -32.43 -13.14
C LEU A 22 48.49 -32.66 -11.85
N SER A 23 49.68 -33.27 -11.95
CA SER A 23 50.61 -33.45 -10.83
C SER A 23 51.22 -32.13 -10.30
N LYS A 24 51.29 -31.08 -11.12
CA LYS A 24 51.90 -29.78 -10.79
C LYS A 24 50.84 -28.68 -10.68
N VAL A 25 50.11 -28.68 -9.57
CA VAL A 25 48.99 -27.74 -9.33
C VAL A 25 49.41 -26.27 -9.45
N GLU A 26 50.63 -25.91 -9.04
CA GLU A 26 51.15 -24.54 -9.05
C GLU A 26 51.46 -24.00 -10.47
N ASP A 27 51.86 -24.87 -11.40
CA ASP A 27 52.15 -24.48 -12.79
C ASP A 27 50.86 -24.44 -13.64
N LEU A 28 49.82 -25.17 -13.24
CA LEU A 28 48.63 -25.42 -14.05
C LEU A 28 47.94 -24.12 -14.52
N GLY A 29 47.91 -23.07 -13.69
CA GLY A 29 47.33 -21.78 -14.06
C GLY A 29 48.04 -21.06 -15.22
N LYS A 30 49.33 -21.36 -15.48
CA LYS A 30 50.12 -20.77 -16.57
C LYS A 30 49.68 -21.34 -17.93
N GLU A 31 49.29 -22.61 -17.96
CA GLU A 31 48.81 -23.34 -19.15
C GLU A 31 47.40 -22.88 -19.61
N PHE A 32 46.71 -22.04 -18.83
CA PHE A 32 45.43 -21.42 -19.20
C PHE A 32 45.57 -19.91 -19.49
N ALA A 33 46.79 -19.38 -19.61
CA ALA A 33 47.02 -17.96 -19.92
C ALA A 33 46.62 -17.58 -21.35
N THR A 34 46.70 -18.51 -22.31
CA THR A 34 46.26 -18.31 -23.70
C THR A 34 45.22 -19.37 -24.10
N PRO A 35 44.31 -19.08 -25.05
CA PRO A 35 43.30 -20.05 -25.48
C PRO A 35 43.94 -21.27 -26.16
N ASP A 36 45.07 -21.12 -26.85
CA ASP A 36 45.71 -22.22 -27.58
C ASP A 36 46.54 -23.15 -26.68
N SER A 37 47.08 -22.66 -25.55
CA SER A 37 47.63 -23.54 -24.50
C SER A 37 46.50 -24.28 -23.77
N ALA A 38 45.41 -23.58 -23.43
CA ALA A 38 44.23 -24.19 -22.82
C ALA A 38 43.65 -25.33 -23.68
N ARG A 39 43.60 -25.16 -25.01
CA ARG A 39 43.16 -26.18 -25.99
C ARG A 39 44.07 -27.41 -26.08
N GLN A 40 45.34 -27.32 -25.67
CA GLN A 40 46.25 -28.47 -25.59
C GLN A 40 45.98 -29.30 -24.33
N VAL A 41 45.73 -28.66 -23.19
CA VAL A 41 45.42 -29.37 -21.93
C VAL A 41 43.99 -29.94 -21.93
N VAL A 42 43.02 -29.19 -22.48
CA VAL A 42 41.58 -29.46 -22.35
C VAL A 42 40.83 -29.24 -23.66
N LYS A 43 40.05 -30.24 -24.09
CA LYS A 43 39.20 -30.17 -25.29
C LYS A 43 37.74 -30.47 -24.97
N LEU A 44 36.81 -29.69 -25.52
CA LEU A 44 35.37 -29.93 -25.37
C LEU A 44 35.00 -31.29 -26.01
N LYS A 45 34.36 -32.18 -25.23
CA LYS A 45 33.83 -33.49 -25.69
C LYS A 45 32.36 -33.37 -26.08
N ALA A 46 31.55 -32.68 -25.27
CA ALA A 46 30.14 -32.42 -25.54
C ALA A 46 29.62 -31.19 -24.78
N PHE A 47 28.57 -30.55 -25.27
CA PHE A 47 27.86 -29.47 -24.58
C PHE A 47 26.34 -29.67 -24.67
N SER A 48 25.67 -29.68 -23.52
CA SER A 48 24.21 -29.76 -23.38
C SER A 48 23.67 -28.41 -22.99
N LYS A 49 23.29 -27.60 -23.98
CA LYS A 49 22.61 -26.31 -23.79
C LYS A 49 21.23 -26.52 -23.14
N PHE A 50 20.81 -25.64 -22.24
CA PHE A 50 19.43 -25.58 -21.77
C PHE A 50 18.54 -24.92 -22.82
N GLU A 51 17.36 -25.49 -23.10
CA GLU A 51 16.41 -24.90 -24.04
C GLU A 51 15.67 -23.70 -23.44
N ASN A 52 15.37 -23.79 -22.13
CA ASN A 52 14.45 -22.87 -21.46
C ASN A 52 14.97 -22.43 -20.08
N THR A 53 14.65 -21.19 -19.68
CA THR A 53 15.02 -20.63 -18.36
C THR A 53 14.42 -21.44 -17.19
N SER A 54 13.25 -22.05 -17.38
CA SER A 54 12.64 -22.96 -16.41
C SER A 54 13.46 -24.24 -16.21
N GLU A 55 14.05 -24.78 -17.27
CA GLU A 55 14.95 -25.94 -17.17
C GLU A 55 16.21 -25.56 -16.41
N ALA A 56 16.86 -24.46 -16.80
CA ALA A 56 18.06 -23.93 -16.15
C ALA A 56 17.84 -23.65 -14.65
N LEU A 57 16.68 -23.08 -14.26
CA LEU A 57 16.32 -22.90 -12.86
C LEU A 57 16.09 -24.24 -12.13
N SER A 58 15.43 -25.20 -12.77
CA SER A 58 15.22 -26.53 -12.16
C SER A 58 16.54 -27.27 -11.95
N ALA A 59 17.49 -27.13 -12.88
CA ALA A 59 18.84 -27.65 -12.77
C ALA A 59 19.60 -26.95 -11.64
N ALA A 60 19.70 -25.62 -11.66
CA ALA A 60 20.40 -24.84 -10.65
C ALA A 60 19.86 -25.07 -9.22
N THR A 61 18.54 -25.22 -9.07
CA THR A 61 17.91 -25.53 -7.78
C THR A 61 18.32 -26.90 -7.26
N LEU A 62 18.37 -27.92 -8.13
CA LEU A 62 18.82 -29.26 -7.74
C LEU A 62 20.34 -29.34 -7.48
N LEU A 63 21.14 -28.54 -8.20
CA LEU A 63 22.60 -28.48 -8.02
C LEU A 63 22.98 -27.81 -6.69
N ILE A 64 22.22 -26.80 -6.23
CA ILE A 64 22.36 -26.21 -4.88
C ILE A 64 22.09 -27.24 -3.78
N ASP A 65 21.23 -28.21 -4.05
CA ASP A 65 20.93 -29.37 -3.21
C ASP A 65 21.93 -30.54 -3.39
N SER A 66 23.00 -30.36 -4.18
CA SER A 66 23.97 -31.40 -4.62
C SER A 66 23.34 -32.60 -5.35
N LYS A 67 22.18 -32.43 -6.00
CA LYS A 67 21.41 -33.50 -6.68
C LYS A 67 21.47 -33.37 -8.21
N PRO A 68 21.80 -34.44 -8.96
CA PRO A 68 21.89 -34.35 -10.42
C PRO A 68 20.49 -34.31 -11.08
N SER A 69 20.28 -33.33 -11.94
CA SER A 69 19.01 -33.09 -12.65
C SER A 69 18.63 -34.24 -13.61
N LYS A 70 17.40 -34.22 -14.17
CA LYS A 70 17.00 -35.19 -15.19
C LYS A 70 17.84 -35.04 -16.48
N GLY A 71 18.13 -33.81 -16.89
CA GLY A 71 19.00 -33.50 -18.04
C GLY A 71 20.43 -33.98 -17.81
N LEU A 72 21.04 -33.63 -16.68
CA LEU A 72 22.42 -34.03 -16.34
C LEU A 72 22.58 -35.57 -16.32
N ARG A 73 21.61 -36.31 -15.78
CA ARG A 73 21.64 -37.78 -15.77
C ARG A 73 21.52 -38.41 -17.15
N LYS A 74 20.84 -37.79 -18.11
CA LYS A 74 20.86 -38.21 -19.52
C LYS A 74 22.22 -37.90 -20.15
N PHE A 75 22.68 -36.65 -20.00
CA PHE A 75 23.90 -36.13 -20.61
C PHE A 75 25.18 -36.87 -20.19
N LEU A 76 25.29 -37.26 -18.91
CA LEU A 76 26.42 -38.09 -18.44
C LEU A 76 26.34 -39.51 -19.02
N ARG A 77 25.17 -40.14 -19.02
CA ARG A 77 24.99 -41.52 -19.54
C ARG A 77 25.30 -41.67 -21.04
N SER A 78 25.18 -40.60 -21.83
CA SER A 78 25.49 -40.64 -23.27
C SER A 78 26.93 -40.24 -23.63
N HIS A 79 27.77 -39.84 -22.66
CA HIS A 79 29.12 -39.31 -22.95
C HIS A 79 30.22 -39.80 -21.98
N CYS A 80 29.87 -40.48 -20.89
CA CYS A 80 30.80 -41.00 -19.87
C CYS A 80 30.81 -42.53 -19.85
N GLU A 81 31.43 -43.13 -20.87
CA GLU A 81 31.71 -44.58 -20.93
C GLU A 81 33.15 -44.83 -20.45
N GLY A 82 33.33 -45.53 -19.32
CA GLY A 82 34.64 -45.91 -18.76
C GLY A 82 35.53 -44.78 -18.21
N ASP A 83 35.36 -43.55 -18.70
CA ASP A 83 36.08 -42.34 -18.27
C ASP A 83 35.80 -41.97 -16.81
N ILE A 84 36.85 -41.77 -16.00
CA ILE A 84 36.77 -41.14 -14.66
C ILE A 84 36.31 -39.68 -14.79
N LEU A 85 35.37 -39.25 -13.95
CA LEU A 85 34.74 -37.93 -13.98
C LEU A 85 35.22 -37.00 -12.84
N ALA A 86 35.87 -35.91 -13.19
CA ALA A 86 36.20 -34.82 -12.28
C ALA A 86 34.99 -33.90 -12.05
N VAL A 87 34.66 -33.68 -10.76
CA VAL A 87 33.51 -32.88 -10.30
C VAL A 87 33.97 -31.92 -9.19
N ALA A 88 33.41 -30.69 -9.16
CA ALA A 88 33.81 -29.66 -8.20
C ALA A 88 33.26 -29.87 -6.78
N ASP A 89 32.01 -30.32 -6.64
CA ASP A 89 31.39 -30.66 -5.35
C ASP A 89 31.49 -32.17 -5.08
N SER A 90 32.04 -32.53 -3.92
CA SER A 90 32.17 -33.92 -3.48
C SER A 90 30.82 -34.58 -3.19
N LYS A 91 29.81 -33.81 -2.73
CA LYS A 91 28.46 -34.35 -2.48
C LYS A 91 27.76 -34.71 -3.78
N LEU A 92 27.84 -33.84 -4.78
CA LEU A 92 27.36 -34.11 -6.13
C LEU A 92 28.12 -35.30 -6.76
N GLY A 93 29.45 -35.36 -6.61
CA GLY A 93 30.28 -36.49 -7.05
C GLY A 93 29.86 -37.84 -6.44
N ASN A 94 29.66 -37.89 -5.12
CA ASN A 94 29.14 -39.09 -4.44
C ASN A 94 27.74 -39.47 -4.96
N THR A 95 26.85 -38.49 -5.09
CA THR A 95 25.48 -38.68 -5.58
C THR A 95 25.44 -39.16 -7.05
N ILE A 96 26.44 -38.79 -7.86
CA ILE A 96 26.64 -39.30 -9.21
C ILE A 96 27.17 -40.74 -9.17
N LYS A 97 28.19 -41.03 -8.34
CA LYS A 97 28.76 -42.38 -8.19
C LYS A 97 27.70 -43.40 -7.78
N GLU A 98 26.85 -43.07 -6.81
CA GLU A 98 25.72 -43.90 -6.38
C GLU A 98 24.68 -44.18 -7.49
N LYS A 99 24.30 -43.15 -8.27
CA LYS A 99 23.10 -43.20 -9.14
C LYS A 99 23.39 -43.46 -10.61
N LEU A 100 24.64 -43.30 -11.03
CA LEU A 100 25.11 -43.49 -12.40
C LEU A 100 26.24 -44.52 -12.50
N GLN A 101 26.82 -44.99 -11.39
CA GLN A 101 27.96 -45.92 -11.35
C GLN A 101 29.21 -45.41 -12.09
N ILE A 102 29.34 -44.07 -12.22
CA ILE A 102 30.50 -43.39 -12.78
C ILE A 102 31.48 -43.08 -11.64
N GLU A 103 32.75 -43.44 -11.81
CA GLU A 103 33.80 -43.08 -10.85
C GLU A 103 34.04 -41.57 -10.86
N CYS A 104 33.83 -40.92 -9.71
CA CYS A 104 34.01 -39.47 -9.56
C CYS A 104 35.23 -39.13 -8.71
N VAL A 105 35.98 -38.10 -9.11
CA VAL A 105 37.14 -37.56 -8.41
C VAL A 105 36.90 -36.09 -8.07
N HIS A 106 37.20 -35.71 -6.83
CA HIS A 106 37.38 -34.31 -6.43
C HIS A 106 38.77 -34.17 -5.77
N ASN A 107 39.53 -33.14 -6.16
CA ASN A 107 40.82 -32.79 -5.55
C ASN A 107 41.19 -31.33 -5.91
N ASN A 108 42.29 -30.82 -5.35
CA ASN A 108 42.72 -29.43 -5.59
C ASN A 108 43.15 -29.20 -7.06
N ALA A 109 43.71 -30.21 -7.74
CA ALA A 109 44.07 -30.11 -9.15
C ALA A 109 42.83 -29.91 -10.05
N VAL A 110 41.73 -30.61 -9.75
CA VAL A 110 40.43 -30.42 -10.41
C VAL A 110 39.88 -29.01 -10.17
N MET A 111 40.08 -28.41 -8.99
CA MET A 111 39.63 -27.06 -8.70
C MET A 111 40.41 -25.99 -9.48
N GLU A 112 41.73 -26.11 -9.62
CA GLU A 112 42.51 -25.21 -10.48
C GLU A 112 42.27 -25.48 -11.98
N LEU A 113 42.01 -26.72 -12.38
CA LEU A 113 41.58 -27.06 -13.75
C LEU A 113 40.22 -26.41 -14.09
N MET A 114 39.26 -26.46 -13.16
CA MET A 114 37.97 -25.73 -13.27
C MET A 114 38.19 -24.22 -13.37
N ARG A 115 39.17 -23.67 -12.65
CA ARG A 115 39.52 -22.23 -12.68
C ARG A 115 40.07 -21.82 -14.05
N GLY A 116 40.99 -22.60 -14.62
CA GLY A 116 41.55 -22.38 -15.95
C GLY A 116 40.53 -22.51 -17.09
N VAL A 117 39.65 -23.52 -17.01
CA VAL A 117 38.51 -23.66 -17.94
C VAL A 117 37.53 -22.48 -17.79
N ARG A 118 37.34 -21.93 -16.59
CA ARG A 118 36.49 -20.76 -16.36
C ARG A 118 37.07 -19.48 -16.96
N SER A 119 38.40 -19.28 -16.93
CA SER A 119 39.03 -18.08 -17.50
C SER A 119 39.02 -18.06 -19.03
N GLN A 120 39.07 -19.22 -19.70
CA GLN A 120 39.05 -19.34 -21.17
C GLN A 120 37.70 -19.85 -21.72
N LEU A 121 36.62 -19.80 -20.92
CA LEU A 121 35.34 -20.48 -21.20
C LEU A 121 34.73 -20.12 -22.58
N THR A 122 34.87 -18.86 -23.00
CA THR A 122 34.33 -18.33 -24.27
C THR A 122 35.10 -18.81 -25.49
N GLU A 123 36.38 -19.13 -25.35
CA GLU A 123 37.24 -19.66 -26.42
C GLU A 123 37.26 -21.20 -26.46
N LEU A 124 36.81 -21.83 -25.37
CA LEU A 124 36.70 -23.28 -25.22
C LEU A 124 35.33 -23.86 -25.59
N ILE A 125 34.27 -23.03 -25.62
CA ILE A 125 32.91 -23.43 -26.03
C ILE A 125 32.48 -22.65 -27.28
N SER A 126 32.62 -23.29 -28.44
CA SER A 126 32.18 -22.73 -29.73
C SER A 126 30.66 -22.49 -29.74
N GLY A 127 30.25 -21.28 -30.15
CA GLY A 127 28.83 -20.91 -30.25
C GLY A 127 28.20 -20.29 -28.98
N LEU A 128 29.02 -19.91 -27.99
CA LEU A 128 28.57 -19.14 -26.82
C LEU A 128 29.38 -17.84 -26.70
N ALA A 129 28.81 -16.72 -27.17
CA ALA A 129 29.46 -15.42 -27.06
C ALA A 129 29.50 -14.95 -25.59
N SER A 130 30.54 -14.21 -25.22
CA SER A 130 30.66 -13.54 -23.92
C SER A 130 29.45 -12.64 -23.60
N GLN A 131 28.88 -12.02 -24.64
CA GLN A 131 27.72 -11.14 -24.58
C GLN A 131 26.41 -11.89 -24.25
N ASP A 132 26.29 -13.18 -24.57
CA ASP A 132 25.09 -13.99 -24.29
C ASP A 132 25.10 -14.57 -22.86
N LEU A 133 26.29 -14.92 -22.35
CA LEU A 133 26.43 -15.61 -21.07
C LEU A 133 26.09 -14.69 -19.88
N ALA A 134 26.38 -13.39 -19.99
CA ALA A 134 26.04 -12.38 -18.98
C ALA A 134 24.52 -12.22 -18.73
N PRO A 135 23.66 -11.96 -19.74
CA PRO A 135 22.22 -11.89 -19.55
C PRO A 135 21.58 -13.24 -19.17
N MET A 136 22.13 -14.38 -19.61
CA MET A 136 21.69 -15.69 -19.11
C MET A 136 21.97 -15.85 -17.60
N SER A 137 23.16 -15.45 -17.15
CA SER A 137 23.53 -15.45 -15.72
C SER A 137 22.64 -14.50 -14.90
N LEU A 138 22.34 -13.31 -15.42
CA LEU A 138 21.43 -12.36 -14.78
C LEU A 138 19.98 -12.88 -14.70
N GLY A 139 19.47 -13.47 -15.79
CA GLY A 139 18.14 -14.08 -15.83
C GLY A 139 18.00 -15.26 -14.87
N LEU A 140 19.00 -16.14 -14.82
CA LEU A 140 19.02 -17.28 -13.90
C LEU A 140 19.15 -16.84 -12.44
N SER A 141 20.04 -15.90 -12.12
CA SER A 141 20.23 -15.40 -10.75
C SER A 141 19.02 -14.61 -10.25
N HIS A 142 18.36 -13.79 -11.07
CA HIS A 142 17.07 -13.18 -10.73
C HIS A 142 16.00 -14.24 -10.45
N SER A 143 15.90 -15.27 -11.29
CA SER A 143 14.86 -16.30 -11.17
C SER A 143 15.10 -17.20 -9.96
N LEU A 144 16.35 -17.58 -9.69
CA LEU A 144 16.75 -18.31 -8.49
C LEU A 144 16.53 -17.48 -7.22
N SER A 145 16.82 -16.18 -7.25
CA SER A 145 16.57 -15.27 -6.11
C SER A 145 15.09 -15.17 -5.81
N ARG A 146 14.23 -15.05 -6.85
CA ARG A 146 12.76 -15.13 -6.70
C ARG A 146 12.31 -16.48 -6.15
N TYR A 147 12.92 -17.59 -6.57
CA TYR A 147 12.58 -18.93 -6.07
C TYR A 147 13.01 -19.17 -4.61
N LYS A 148 14.16 -18.63 -4.18
CA LYS A 148 14.64 -18.73 -2.79
C LYS A 148 13.89 -17.78 -1.84
N LEU A 149 13.67 -16.54 -2.26
CA LEU A 149 12.93 -15.57 -1.45
C LEU A 149 11.43 -15.92 -1.39
N LYS A 150 10.84 -16.34 -2.52
CA LYS A 150 9.47 -16.85 -2.75
C LYS A 150 8.30 -15.94 -2.37
N PHE A 151 8.40 -15.24 -1.26
CA PHE A 151 7.43 -14.32 -0.69
C PHE A 151 8.19 -13.09 -0.20
N SER A 152 8.07 -11.97 -0.93
CA SER A 152 8.53 -10.66 -0.47
C SER A 152 7.29 -9.92 0.02
N PRO A 153 7.06 -9.83 1.35
CA PRO A 153 5.83 -9.24 1.90
C PRO A 153 5.64 -7.78 1.42
N ASP A 154 6.75 -7.05 1.25
CA ASP A 154 6.87 -5.69 0.70
C ASP A 154 6.23 -5.47 -0.69
N LYS A 155 5.83 -6.55 -1.39
CA LYS A 155 5.14 -6.48 -2.68
C LYS A 155 3.65 -6.82 -2.59
N VAL A 156 3.23 -7.44 -1.50
CA VAL A 156 1.83 -7.81 -1.28
C VAL A 156 1.10 -6.72 -0.50
N ASP A 157 1.76 -6.08 0.48
CA ASP A 157 1.24 -4.91 1.20
C ASP A 157 1.05 -3.70 0.27
N THR A 158 1.92 -3.50 -0.72
CA THR A 158 1.78 -2.47 -1.77
C THR A 158 0.42 -2.57 -2.48
N MET A 159 -0.14 -3.78 -2.68
CA MET A 159 -1.47 -3.96 -3.28
C MET A 159 -2.61 -3.52 -2.36
N ILE A 160 -2.48 -3.68 -1.03
CA ILE A 160 -3.43 -3.13 -0.05
C ILE A 160 -3.47 -1.62 -0.17
N ILE A 161 -2.30 -0.97 -0.24
CA ILE A 161 -2.18 0.49 -0.27
C ILE A 161 -2.89 1.08 -1.50
N GLN A 162 -2.65 0.49 -2.69
CA GLN A 162 -3.35 0.92 -3.90
C GLN A 162 -4.87 0.65 -3.83
N ALA A 163 -5.30 -0.48 -3.26
CA ALA A 163 -6.71 -0.82 -3.15
C ALA A 163 -7.49 0.09 -2.19
N ILE A 164 -6.91 0.50 -1.05
CA ILE A 164 -7.58 1.43 -0.12
C ILE A 164 -7.57 2.88 -0.63
N SER A 165 -6.52 3.33 -1.30
CA SER A 165 -6.53 4.63 -1.98
C SER A 165 -7.60 4.67 -3.07
N LEU A 166 -7.69 3.64 -3.92
CA LEU A 166 -8.72 3.54 -4.94
C LEU A 166 -10.14 3.47 -4.33
N LEU A 167 -10.32 2.82 -3.16
CA LEU A 167 -11.61 2.79 -2.47
C LEU A 167 -12.01 4.16 -1.91
N ASP A 168 -11.07 4.89 -1.32
CA ASP A 168 -11.27 6.25 -0.79
C ASP A 168 -11.54 7.27 -1.93
N ASP A 169 -10.89 7.12 -3.08
CA ASP A 169 -11.16 7.90 -4.30
C ASP A 169 -12.53 7.54 -4.93
N LEU A 170 -12.88 6.26 -5.02
CA LEU A 170 -14.18 5.80 -5.51
C LEU A 170 -15.34 6.32 -4.64
N ASP A 171 -15.19 6.37 -3.31
CA ASP A 171 -16.19 6.96 -2.42
C ASP A 171 -16.47 8.43 -2.76
N LYS A 172 -15.42 9.20 -3.06
CA LYS A 172 -15.51 10.61 -3.43
C LYS A 172 -16.15 10.81 -4.81
N GLU A 173 -15.72 10.07 -5.82
CA GLU A 173 -16.25 10.21 -7.18
C GLU A 173 -17.68 9.66 -7.29
N LEU A 174 -18.01 8.54 -6.64
CA LEU A 174 -19.38 8.01 -6.57
C LEU A 174 -20.34 9.04 -5.98
N ASN A 175 -19.98 9.68 -4.86
CA ASN A 175 -20.81 10.74 -4.29
C ASN A 175 -20.93 11.96 -5.22
N THR A 176 -19.86 12.32 -5.95
CA THR A 176 -19.87 13.44 -6.91
C THR A 176 -20.79 13.15 -8.10
N TYR A 177 -20.71 11.95 -8.69
CA TYR A 177 -21.60 11.53 -9.76
C TYR A 177 -23.06 11.36 -9.28
N ALA A 178 -23.28 10.84 -8.08
CA ALA A 178 -24.63 10.71 -7.53
C ALA A 178 -25.31 12.07 -7.27
N MET A 179 -24.56 13.05 -6.74
CA MET A 179 -25.06 14.44 -6.64
C MET A 179 -25.35 15.02 -8.03
N ARG A 180 -24.53 14.75 -9.05
CA ARG A 180 -24.83 15.16 -10.43
C ARG A 180 -26.08 14.47 -11.01
N VAL A 181 -26.33 13.21 -10.69
CA VAL A 181 -27.59 12.51 -11.06
C VAL A 181 -28.81 13.16 -10.37
N ARG A 182 -28.70 13.54 -9.08
CA ARG A 182 -29.74 14.29 -8.37
C ARG A 182 -29.99 15.67 -9.00
N GLU A 183 -28.93 16.44 -9.26
CA GLU A 183 -29.01 17.77 -9.89
C GLU A 183 -29.64 17.71 -11.29
N TRP A 184 -29.27 16.71 -12.10
CA TRP A 184 -29.72 16.59 -13.49
C TRP A 184 -31.16 16.09 -13.59
N TYR A 185 -31.51 15.01 -12.89
CA TYR A 185 -32.88 14.50 -12.89
C TYR A 185 -33.86 15.35 -12.06
N GLY A 186 -33.35 16.17 -11.13
CA GLY A 186 -34.13 17.14 -10.37
C GLY A 186 -34.84 18.20 -11.21
N TRP A 187 -34.45 18.41 -12.47
CA TRP A 187 -35.22 19.21 -13.43
C TRP A 187 -36.51 18.53 -13.89
N HIS A 188 -36.56 17.19 -13.89
CA HIS A 188 -37.73 16.40 -14.26
C HIS A 188 -38.61 16.04 -13.06
N PHE A 189 -38.00 15.71 -11.91
CA PHE A 189 -38.72 15.31 -10.71
C PHE A 189 -37.95 15.75 -9.44
N PRO A 190 -38.05 17.04 -9.03
CA PRO A 190 -37.29 17.59 -7.91
C PRO A 190 -37.66 16.97 -6.56
N GLU A 191 -38.93 16.57 -6.37
CA GLU A 191 -39.44 16.04 -5.10
C GLU A 191 -38.78 14.70 -4.74
N LEU A 192 -38.41 13.89 -5.73
CA LEU A 192 -37.73 12.59 -5.56
C LEU A 192 -36.45 12.71 -4.73
N ALA A 193 -35.72 13.82 -4.86
CA ALA A 193 -34.46 14.04 -4.15
C ALA A 193 -34.65 14.28 -2.64
N LYS A 194 -35.87 14.67 -2.23
CA LYS A 194 -36.26 14.84 -0.82
C LYS A 194 -36.79 13.52 -0.22
N ILE A 195 -37.51 12.74 -1.02
CA ILE A 195 -38.07 11.43 -0.63
C ILE A 195 -36.92 10.42 -0.45
N ILE A 196 -36.09 10.21 -1.48
CA ILE A 196 -35.02 9.20 -1.44
C ILE A 196 -33.69 9.85 -1.05
N GLN A 197 -33.28 9.65 0.20
CA GLN A 197 -32.00 10.17 0.72
C GLN A 197 -30.78 9.34 0.32
N ASP A 198 -30.93 8.04 0.01
CA ASP A 198 -29.82 7.21 -0.49
C ASP A 198 -29.55 7.48 -1.99
N ASN A 199 -28.32 7.88 -2.29
CA ASN A 199 -27.78 8.09 -3.62
C ASN A 199 -27.89 6.86 -4.55
N ILE A 200 -27.70 5.65 -4.02
CA ILE A 200 -27.72 4.41 -4.81
C ILE A 200 -29.16 4.01 -5.12
N LEU A 201 -30.07 4.10 -4.15
CA LEU A 201 -31.50 3.85 -4.38
C LEU A 201 -32.12 4.89 -5.32
N TYR A 202 -31.69 6.16 -5.24
CA TYR A 202 -32.08 7.20 -6.18
C TYR A 202 -31.70 6.83 -7.62
N ALA A 203 -30.44 6.45 -7.87
CA ALA A 203 -29.99 6.03 -9.19
C ALA A 203 -30.70 4.77 -9.73
N LYS A 204 -31.01 3.78 -8.86
CA LYS A 204 -31.84 2.62 -9.24
C LYS A 204 -33.26 3.03 -9.65
N THR A 205 -33.89 3.90 -8.86
CA THR A 205 -35.27 4.35 -9.06
C THR A 205 -35.42 5.16 -10.34
N VAL A 206 -34.50 6.12 -10.59
CA VAL A 206 -34.46 6.91 -11.83
C VAL A 206 -34.26 6.02 -13.06
N LYS A 207 -33.36 5.03 -12.97
CA LYS A 207 -33.13 4.06 -14.05
C LYS A 207 -34.39 3.26 -14.41
N LEU A 208 -35.13 2.78 -13.41
CA LEU A 208 -36.32 1.96 -13.62
C LEU A 208 -37.52 2.79 -14.11
N MET A 209 -37.76 3.96 -13.50
CA MET A 209 -38.88 4.85 -13.82
C MET A 209 -38.73 5.53 -15.19
N GLY A 210 -37.59 6.14 -15.46
CA GLY A 210 -37.40 7.03 -16.61
C GLY A 210 -38.28 8.28 -16.51
N ASN A 211 -39.43 8.28 -17.19
CA ASN A 211 -40.37 9.40 -17.22
C ASN A 211 -41.40 9.30 -16.08
N ARG A 212 -41.77 10.43 -15.48
CA ARG A 212 -42.77 10.51 -14.39
C ARG A 212 -44.10 9.80 -14.70
N THR A 213 -44.52 9.80 -15.96
CA THR A 213 -45.75 9.15 -16.46
C THR A 213 -45.73 7.62 -16.37
N ASN A 214 -44.57 7.00 -16.14
CA ASN A 214 -44.44 5.56 -15.89
C ASN A 214 -44.50 5.20 -14.40
N ALA A 215 -44.34 6.16 -13.48
CA ALA A 215 -44.34 5.92 -12.04
C ALA A 215 -45.60 5.18 -11.56
N ALA A 216 -46.77 5.56 -12.10
CA ALA A 216 -48.05 4.93 -11.77
C ALA A 216 -48.26 3.53 -12.39
N LYS A 217 -47.40 3.09 -13.31
CA LYS A 217 -47.51 1.79 -14.03
C LYS A 217 -46.49 0.76 -13.57
N LEU A 218 -45.39 1.22 -12.97
CA LEU A 218 -44.28 0.39 -12.53
C LEU A 218 -44.40 0.08 -11.03
N ASP A 219 -43.71 -0.98 -10.63
CA ASP A 219 -43.57 -1.46 -9.26
C ASP A 219 -42.12 -1.17 -8.82
N PHE A 220 -41.93 -0.63 -7.61
CA PHE A 220 -40.62 -0.30 -7.04
C PHE A 220 -40.28 -1.16 -5.81
N SER A 221 -41.08 -2.19 -5.49
CA SER A 221 -40.94 -3.05 -4.30
C SER A 221 -39.58 -3.78 -4.19
N GLU A 222 -38.85 -3.95 -5.29
CA GLU A 222 -37.48 -4.51 -5.28
C GLU A 222 -36.40 -3.50 -4.82
N ILE A 223 -36.73 -2.21 -4.77
CA ILE A 223 -35.79 -1.09 -4.58
C ILE A 223 -36.16 -0.25 -3.35
N LEU A 224 -37.46 -0.05 -3.11
CA LEU A 224 -38.01 0.85 -2.08
C LEU A 224 -38.90 0.08 -1.10
N GLN A 225 -39.20 0.72 0.04
CA GLN A 225 -40.22 0.26 0.98
C GLN A 225 -41.59 0.79 0.54
N GLU A 226 -42.67 0.03 0.79
CA GLU A 226 -44.03 0.34 0.34
C GLU A 226 -44.46 1.77 0.68
N GLU A 227 -44.17 2.25 1.90
CA GLU A 227 -44.44 3.63 2.35
C GLU A 227 -43.79 4.66 1.40
N VAL A 228 -42.49 4.52 1.14
CA VAL A 228 -41.69 5.42 0.28
C VAL A 228 -42.12 5.32 -1.19
N GLU A 229 -42.58 4.15 -1.64
CA GLU A 229 -43.16 3.98 -2.97
C GLU A 229 -44.51 4.68 -3.13
N THR A 230 -45.38 4.66 -2.10
CA THR A 230 -46.63 5.43 -2.14
C THR A 230 -46.37 6.93 -2.17
N GLU A 231 -45.46 7.46 -1.33
CA GLU A 231 -45.04 8.87 -1.39
C GLU A 231 -44.49 9.25 -2.77
N LEU A 232 -43.67 8.39 -3.38
CA LEU A 232 -43.12 8.59 -4.72
C LEU A 232 -44.21 8.67 -5.79
N LYS A 233 -45.20 7.77 -5.74
CA LYS A 233 -46.30 7.70 -6.70
C LYS A 233 -47.26 8.89 -6.58
N GLU A 234 -47.54 9.34 -5.36
CA GLU A 234 -48.30 10.59 -5.13
C GLU A 234 -47.52 11.82 -5.60
N ALA A 235 -46.24 11.93 -5.24
CA ALA A 235 -45.39 13.05 -5.66
C ALA A 235 -45.21 13.10 -7.19
N ALA A 236 -45.11 11.97 -7.88
CA ALA A 236 -44.99 11.92 -9.34
C ALA A 236 -46.24 12.46 -10.08
N MET A 237 -47.42 12.38 -9.45
CA MET A 237 -48.68 12.91 -9.98
C MET A 237 -48.86 14.41 -9.75
N ILE A 238 -48.19 14.98 -8.74
CA ILE A 238 -48.32 16.39 -8.31
C ILE A 238 -47.05 17.22 -8.66
N SER A 239 -45.98 16.57 -9.11
CA SER A 239 -44.64 17.15 -9.30
C SER A 239 -44.62 18.42 -10.15
N MET A 240 -43.88 19.41 -9.66
CA MET A 240 -43.66 20.70 -10.35
C MET A 240 -42.56 20.63 -11.42
N GLY A 241 -41.98 19.44 -11.65
CA GLY A 241 -40.88 19.25 -12.59
C GLY A 241 -41.26 19.43 -14.07
N THR A 242 -40.24 19.75 -14.88
CA THR A 242 -40.37 19.97 -16.33
C THR A 242 -40.33 18.67 -17.14
N GLU A 243 -40.95 18.66 -18.31
CA GLU A 243 -40.86 17.50 -19.21
C GLU A 243 -39.55 17.53 -20.01
N VAL A 244 -38.88 16.38 -20.10
CA VAL A 244 -37.51 16.21 -20.61
C VAL A 244 -37.55 15.31 -21.84
N SER A 245 -36.66 15.54 -22.80
CA SER A 245 -36.64 14.73 -24.04
C SER A 245 -36.15 13.30 -23.77
N ASP A 246 -36.63 12.33 -24.56
CA ASP A 246 -36.19 10.94 -24.42
C ASP A 246 -34.68 10.76 -24.64
N LEU A 247 -34.04 11.64 -25.43
CA LEU A 247 -32.59 11.65 -25.63
C LEU A 247 -31.83 12.10 -24.38
N ASP A 248 -32.28 13.17 -23.72
CA ASP A 248 -31.69 13.62 -22.44
C ASP A 248 -31.90 12.57 -21.34
N LEU A 249 -33.06 11.92 -21.35
CA LEU A 249 -33.45 10.87 -20.41
C LEU A 249 -32.64 9.58 -20.60
N GLU A 250 -32.29 9.22 -21.84
CA GLU A 250 -31.34 8.13 -22.14
C GLU A 250 -29.95 8.44 -21.59
N ASN A 251 -29.44 9.66 -21.77
CA ASN A 251 -28.17 10.10 -21.19
C ASN A 251 -28.18 10.08 -19.64
N ILE A 252 -29.30 10.47 -19.01
CA ILE A 252 -29.46 10.37 -17.54
C ILE A 252 -29.47 8.90 -17.09
N LYS A 253 -30.16 8.01 -17.82
CA LYS A 253 -30.16 6.56 -17.54
C LYS A 253 -28.76 5.97 -17.64
N ASP A 254 -27.95 6.40 -18.61
CA ASP A 254 -26.57 5.94 -18.74
C ASP A 254 -25.63 6.47 -17.65
N LEU A 255 -25.83 7.70 -17.17
CA LEU A 255 -25.13 8.15 -15.96
C LEU A 255 -25.57 7.33 -14.73
N CYS A 256 -26.85 6.94 -14.62
CA CYS A 256 -27.31 6.02 -13.58
C CYS A 256 -26.67 4.62 -13.73
N ASN A 257 -26.55 4.08 -14.95
CA ASN A 257 -25.85 2.83 -15.23
C ASN A 257 -24.39 2.89 -14.75
N GLN A 258 -23.69 4.00 -15.02
CA GLN A 258 -22.31 4.23 -14.58
C GLN A 258 -22.21 4.28 -13.05
N VAL A 259 -23.05 5.07 -12.38
CA VAL A 259 -23.09 5.16 -10.90
C VAL A 259 -23.33 3.80 -10.24
N LEU A 260 -24.25 2.99 -10.78
CA LEU A 260 -24.54 1.65 -10.26
C LEU A 260 -23.35 0.68 -10.48
N SER A 261 -22.74 0.68 -11.67
CA SER A 261 -21.55 -0.17 -11.93
C SER A 261 -20.35 0.22 -11.06
N LEU A 262 -20.17 1.51 -10.74
CA LEU A 262 -19.16 1.98 -9.80
C LEU A 262 -19.46 1.54 -8.36
N ALA A 263 -20.73 1.54 -7.94
CA ALA A 263 -21.16 1.03 -6.64
C ALA A 263 -20.94 -0.49 -6.50
N GLU A 264 -21.21 -1.26 -7.55
CA GLU A 264 -20.93 -2.70 -7.62
C GLU A 264 -19.42 -2.98 -7.60
N TYR A 265 -18.63 -2.27 -8.40
CA TYR A 265 -17.17 -2.40 -8.41
C TYR A 265 -16.55 -2.03 -7.06
N ARG A 266 -17.06 -0.98 -6.39
CA ARG A 266 -16.68 -0.62 -5.01
C ARG A 266 -16.92 -1.76 -4.02
N ALA A 267 -18.07 -2.45 -4.12
CA ALA A 267 -18.38 -3.59 -3.25
C ALA A 267 -17.45 -4.78 -3.52
N GLN A 268 -17.13 -5.06 -4.80
CA GLN A 268 -16.16 -6.10 -5.18
C GLN A 268 -14.74 -5.75 -4.68
N LEU A 269 -14.31 -4.50 -4.82
CA LEU A 269 -13.02 -4.01 -4.34
C LEU A 269 -12.91 -4.08 -2.80
N TYR A 270 -14.00 -3.84 -2.08
CA TYR A 270 -14.07 -4.00 -0.64
C TYR A 270 -13.87 -5.46 -0.20
N GLU A 271 -14.58 -6.43 -0.82
CA GLU A 271 -14.41 -7.84 -0.48
C GLU A 271 -13.03 -8.38 -0.91
N TYR A 272 -12.47 -7.90 -2.02
CA TYR A 272 -11.07 -8.14 -2.40
C TYR A 272 -10.09 -7.63 -1.33
N LEU A 273 -10.26 -6.39 -0.86
CA LEU A 273 -9.43 -5.81 0.20
C LEU A 273 -9.55 -6.60 1.51
N LYS A 274 -10.76 -7.05 1.86
CA LYS A 274 -11.03 -7.89 3.04
C LYS A 274 -10.37 -9.27 2.94
N SER A 275 -10.46 -9.94 1.79
CA SER A 275 -9.74 -11.18 1.51
C SER A 275 -8.22 -11.00 1.65
N ARG A 276 -7.64 -9.99 0.98
CA ARG A 276 -6.21 -9.68 1.06
C ARG A 276 -5.74 -9.33 2.47
N MET A 277 -6.50 -8.53 3.21
CA MET A 277 -6.14 -8.13 4.57
C MET A 277 -6.06 -9.33 5.52
N ASN A 278 -6.99 -10.28 5.40
CA ASN A 278 -6.96 -11.50 6.21
C ASN A 278 -5.75 -12.40 5.88
N THR A 279 -5.27 -12.43 4.62
CA THR A 279 -4.04 -13.15 4.25
C THR A 279 -2.76 -12.45 4.71
N ILE A 280 -2.75 -11.11 4.80
CA ILE A 280 -1.52 -10.31 4.96
C ILE A 280 -1.33 -9.77 6.39
N ALA A 281 -2.42 -9.49 7.10
CA ALA A 281 -2.40 -8.99 8.48
C ALA A 281 -3.55 -9.60 9.33
N PRO A 282 -3.56 -10.93 9.52
CA PRO A 282 -4.63 -11.65 10.21
C PRO A 282 -4.88 -11.17 11.65
N ASN A 283 -3.82 -10.85 12.41
CA ASN A 283 -3.95 -10.45 13.82
C ASN A 283 -4.35 -8.98 13.97
N LEU A 284 -3.88 -8.10 13.09
CA LEU A 284 -4.36 -6.72 13.00
C LEU A 284 -5.85 -6.67 12.67
N THR A 285 -6.29 -7.46 11.69
CA THR A 285 -7.68 -7.52 11.23
C THR A 285 -8.63 -7.85 12.38
N ALA A 286 -8.33 -8.89 13.14
CA ALA A 286 -9.13 -9.30 14.30
C ALA A 286 -9.26 -8.20 15.38
N LEU A 287 -8.27 -7.31 15.50
CA LEU A 287 -8.25 -6.23 16.50
C LEU A 287 -8.97 -4.94 16.05
N VAL A 288 -8.70 -4.45 14.83
CA VAL A 288 -9.18 -3.12 14.39
C VAL A 288 -10.20 -3.14 13.24
N GLY A 289 -10.33 -4.26 12.53
CA GLY A 289 -11.13 -4.39 11.31
C GLY A 289 -10.37 -3.99 10.04
N GLU A 290 -10.82 -4.52 8.91
CA GLU A 290 -10.15 -4.51 7.60
C GLU A 290 -9.81 -3.10 7.11
N LEU A 291 -10.79 -2.19 7.11
CA LEU A 291 -10.63 -0.81 6.64
C LEU A 291 -9.66 0.00 7.49
N VAL A 292 -9.69 -0.19 8.81
CA VAL A 292 -8.80 0.51 9.73
C VAL A 292 -7.38 -0.05 9.60
N GLY A 293 -7.24 -1.37 9.44
CA GLY A 293 -5.96 -2.01 9.10
C GLY A 293 -5.38 -1.48 7.78
N ALA A 294 -6.19 -1.40 6.73
CA ALA A 294 -5.79 -0.88 5.42
C ALA A 294 -5.30 0.57 5.49
N ARG A 295 -6.07 1.47 6.12
CA ARG A 295 -5.69 2.89 6.25
C ARG A 295 -4.47 3.07 7.16
N LEU A 296 -4.25 2.21 8.17
CA LEU A 296 -3.01 2.19 8.96
C LEU A 296 -1.80 1.75 8.12
N ILE A 297 -1.91 0.69 7.31
CA ILE A 297 -0.83 0.22 6.43
C ILE A 297 -0.49 1.27 5.37
N ALA A 298 -1.51 1.88 4.74
CA ALA A 298 -1.31 2.94 3.75
C ALA A 298 -0.63 4.19 4.34
N HIS A 299 -1.05 4.67 5.52
CA HIS A 299 -0.38 5.78 6.21
C HIS A 299 1.01 5.36 6.76
N GLY A 300 1.25 4.07 6.98
CA GLY A 300 2.57 3.51 7.28
C GLY A 300 3.49 3.39 6.06
N GLY A 301 2.95 3.39 4.84
CA GLY A 301 3.67 3.19 3.57
C GLY A 301 4.13 1.75 3.28
N SER A 302 4.16 0.89 4.31
CA SER A 302 4.39 -0.56 4.24
C SER A 302 4.06 -1.19 5.59
N LEU A 303 3.66 -2.47 5.60
CA LEU A 303 3.41 -3.25 6.83
C LEU A 303 4.67 -3.33 7.71
N ILE A 304 5.86 -3.55 7.13
CA ILE A 304 7.13 -3.58 7.87
C ILE A 304 7.48 -2.19 8.42
N ASN A 305 7.15 -1.11 7.72
CA ASN A 305 7.39 0.24 8.23
C ASN A 305 6.43 0.59 9.38
N LEU A 306 5.16 0.16 9.30
CA LEU A 306 4.20 0.28 10.38
C LEU A 306 4.63 -0.53 11.62
N ALA A 307 5.17 -1.74 11.44
CA ALA A 307 5.67 -2.59 12.53
C ALA A 307 6.79 -1.94 13.35
N LYS A 308 7.65 -1.13 12.71
CA LYS A 308 8.72 -0.36 13.37
C LYS A 308 8.19 0.77 14.26
N GLN A 309 6.96 1.25 14.04
CA GLN A 309 6.40 2.34 14.83
C GLN A 309 6.03 1.88 16.26
N PRO A 310 6.11 2.76 17.27
CA PRO A 310 5.62 2.47 18.61
C PRO A 310 4.09 2.63 18.69
N GLY A 311 3.46 1.92 19.63
CA GLY A 311 2.00 1.96 19.84
C GLY A 311 1.44 3.37 20.13
N SER A 312 2.26 4.29 20.63
CA SER A 312 1.91 5.71 20.80
C SER A 312 1.74 6.45 19.46
N THR A 313 2.58 6.18 18.46
CA THR A 313 2.43 6.72 17.10
C THR A 313 1.22 6.09 16.41
N VAL A 314 1.08 4.77 16.49
CA VAL A 314 -0.07 4.02 15.97
C VAL A 314 -1.40 4.55 16.54
N GLN A 315 -1.43 4.99 17.81
CA GLN A 315 -2.62 5.58 18.43
C GLN A 315 -3.09 6.89 17.75
N ILE A 316 -2.16 7.70 17.24
CA ILE A 316 -2.39 9.08 16.76
C ILE A 316 -2.14 9.26 15.26
N LEU A 317 -1.86 8.17 14.52
CA LEU A 317 -1.64 8.15 13.07
C LEU A 317 -2.83 8.80 12.34
N GLY A 318 -2.56 9.67 11.36
CA GLY A 318 -3.58 10.50 10.68
C GLY A 318 -4.05 11.74 11.44
N ALA A 319 -3.80 11.88 12.75
CA ALA A 319 -4.09 13.11 13.50
C ALA A 319 -2.91 14.10 13.51
N GLU A 320 -1.88 13.87 12.70
CA GLU A 320 -0.58 14.54 12.75
C GLU A 320 -0.67 16.07 12.62
N LYS A 321 -1.51 16.58 11.71
CA LYS A 321 -1.75 18.02 11.54
C LYS A 321 -2.28 18.68 12.83
N ALA A 322 -3.11 17.98 13.60
CA ALA A 322 -3.61 18.44 14.89
C ALA A 322 -2.55 18.27 16.00
N LEU A 323 -1.81 17.16 15.98
CA LEU A 323 -0.72 16.85 16.92
C LEU A 323 0.40 17.91 16.86
N PHE A 324 0.97 18.16 15.68
CA PHE A 324 2.06 19.12 15.52
C PHE A 324 1.61 20.56 15.79
N ARG A 325 0.35 20.91 15.48
CA ARG A 325 -0.24 22.19 15.88
C ARG A 325 -0.32 22.31 17.40
N ALA A 326 -0.85 21.30 18.10
CA ALA A 326 -0.95 21.29 19.56
C ALA A 326 0.42 21.37 20.23
N LEU A 327 1.41 20.60 19.77
CA LEU A 327 2.78 20.63 20.29
C LEU A 327 3.44 22.01 20.11
N LYS A 328 3.33 22.64 18.92
CA LYS A 328 3.86 23.99 18.67
C LYS A 328 3.21 25.08 19.54
N THR A 329 1.93 24.91 19.87
CA THR A 329 1.14 25.87 20.68
C THR A 329 1.08 25.53 22.17
N LYS A 330 1.71 24.42 22.60
CA LYS A 330 1.61 23.84 23.95
C LYS A 330 0.16 23.54 24.40
N HIS A 331 -0.76 23.35 23.46
CA HIS A 331 -2.13 22.92 23.73
C HIS A 331 -2.25 21.40 23.88
N ALA A 332 -3.41 20.94 24.37
CA ALA A 332 -3.70 19.51 24.54
C ALA A 332 -3.64 18.74 23.21
N THR A 333 -2.92 17.62 23.19
CA THR A 333 -2.73 16.77 22.02
C THR A 333 -3.94 15.88 21.71
N PRO A 334 -4.15 15.49 20.43
CA PRO A 334 -5.22 14.56 20.06
C PRO A 334 -5.05 13.20 20.74
N LYS A 335 -6.18 12.63 21.19
CA LYS A 335 -6.20 11.37 21.97
C LYS A 335 -6.31 10.11 21.11
N TYR A 336 -6.52 10.28 19.80
CA TYR A 336 -6.74 9.24 18.80
C TYR A 336 -6.56 9.83 17.39
N GLY A 337 -6.15 8.99 16.43
CA GLY A 337 -6.19 9.26 15.00
C GLY A 337 -7.13 8.29 14.27
N LEU A 338 -6.68 7.70 13.15
CA LEU A 338 -7.43 6.75 12.30
C LEU A 338 -8.11 5.62 13.11
N ILE A 339 -7.46 5.16 14.18
CA ILE A 339 -7.95 4.12 15.10
C ILE A 339 -9.29 4.50 15.78
N TYR A 340 -9.70 5.77 15.78
CA TYR A 340 -11.02 6.19 16.29
C TYR A 340 -12.20 5.45 15.64
N HIS A 341 -12.06 5.05 14.37
CA HIS A 341 -13.09 4.34 13.61
C HIS A 341 -13.13 2.82 13.87
N ALA A 342 -12.22 2.28 14.70
CA ALA A 342 -12.26 0.86 15.07
C ALA A 342 -13.48 0.56 15.96
N SER A 343 -14.21 -0.53 15.66
CA SER A 343 -15.46 -0.94 16.32
C SER A 343 -15.41 -0.84 17.86
N LEU A 344 -14.33 -1.34 18.48
CA LEU A 344 -14.11 -1.33 19.93
C LEU A 344 -14.06 0.08 20.57
N ILE A 345 -13.68 1.11 19.80
CA ILE A 345 -13.68 2.52 20.23
C ILE A 345 -14.97 3.22 19.82
N GLY A 346 -15.66 2.74 18.79
CA GLY A 346 -17.05 3.10 18.49
C GLY A 346 -17.95 2.84 19.71
N GLN A 347 -17.91 1.60 20.21
CA GLN A 347 -18.71 1.09 21.34
C GLN A 347 -18.46 1.81 22.69
N ALA A 348 -17.20 2.16 22.98
CA ALA A 348 -16.82 2.65 24.31
C ALA A 348 -17.39 4.04 24.65
N ALA A 349 -17.84 4.27 25.88
CA ALA A 349 -18.31 5.59 26.32
C ALA A 349 -17.25 6.71 26.07
N PRO A 350 -17.63 7.96 25.72
CA PRO A 350 -16.69 9.02 25.31
C PRO A 350 -15.53 9.28 26.31
N LYS A 351 -15.85 9.24 27.60
CA LYS A 351 -14.93 9.34 28.75
C LYS A 351 -13.90 8.21 28.83
N HIS A 352 -14.12 7.11 28.11
CA HIS A 352 -13.29 5.90 28.10
C HIS A 352 -12.63 5.63 26.75
N LYS A 353 -13.14 6.17 25.63
CA LYS A 353 -12.53 6.06 24.28
C LYS A 353 -11.01 6.33 24.29
N GLY A 354 -10.54 7.36 24.99
CA GLY A 354 -9.09 7.66 25.10
C GLY A 354 -8.27 6.65 25.92
N LYS A 355 -8.87 5.91 26.87
CA LYS A 355 -8.21 4.83 27.63
C LYS A 355 -8.16 3.53 26.82
N ILE A 356 -9.23 3.24 26.09
CA ILE A 356 -9.33 2.08 25.20
C ILE A 356 -8.43 2.28 23.97
N SER A 357 -8.44 3.45 23.33
CA SER A 357 -7.56 3.80 22.20
C SER A 357 -6.08 3.52 22.49
N ARG A 358 -5.55 3.96 23.63
CA ARG A 358 -4.18 3.63 24.06
C ARG A 358 -3.96 2.12 24.26
N SER A 359 -4.95 1.41 24.78
CA SER A 359 -4.87 -0.03 25.04
C SER A 359 -4.92 -0.84 23.73
N LEU A 360 -5.81 -0.46 22.81
CA LEU A 360 -5.95 -1.05 21.48
C LEU A 360 -4.70 -0.78 20.64
N ALA A 361 -4.21 0.45 20.58
CA ALA A 361 -3.01 0.79 19.80
C ALA A 361 -1.74 0.07 20.32
N ALA A 362 -1.62 -0.14 21.64
CA ALA A 362 -0.54 -0.94 22.21
C ALA A 362 -0.63 -2.43 21.84
N LYS A 363 -1.84 -2.98 21.67
CA LYS A 363 -2.04 -4.38 21.22
C LYS A 363 -1.95 -4.52 19.70
N ALA A 364 -2.47 -3.56 18.94
CA ALA A 364 -2.31 -3.48 17.50
C ALA A 364 -0.83 -3.41 17.12
N ALA A 365 -0.01 -2.60 17.80
CA ALA A 365 1.44 -2.56 17.57
C ALA A 365 2.18 -3.88 17.87
N LEU A 366 1.61 -4.77 18.70
CA LEU A 366 2.12 -6.15 18.88
C LEU A 366 1.63 -7.07 17.75
N ALA A 367 0.36 -7.00 17.38
CA ALA A 367 -0.22 -7.77 16.28
C ALA A 367 0.46 -7.45 14.93
N ILE A 368 0.65 -6.17 14.60
CA ILE A 368 1.35 -5.71 13.39
C ILE A 368 2.77 -6.28 13.33
N ARG A 369 3.46 -6.41 14.46
CA ARG A 369 4.81 -7.02 14.50
C ARG A 369 4.77 -8.54 14.36
N CYS A 370 3.71 -9.19 14.84
CA CYS A 370 3.47 -10.61 14.63
C CYS A 370 3.18 -10.88 13.14
N ASP A 371 2.27 -10.11 12.53
CA ASP A 371 1.90 -10.21 11.12
C ASP A 371 3.06 -9.85 10.16
N ALA A 372 3.95 -8.92 10.56
CA ALA A 372 5.05 -8.45 9.71
C ALA A 372 6.38 -9.22 9.84
N LEU A 373 6.58 -9.98 10.93
CA LEU A 373 7.86 -10.61 11.28
C LEU A 373 7.73 -12.05 11.81
N GLY A 374 6.52 -12.61 11.90
CA GLY A 374 6.27 -13.98 12.32
C GLY A 374 6.09 -14.92 11.13
N ASP A 375 6.62 -16.13 11.23
CA ASP A 375 6.55 -17.16 10.18
C ASP A 375 5.21 -17.95 10.15
N GLY A 376 4.16 -17.45 10.81
CA GLY A 376 2.89 -18.16 11.00
C GLY A 376 1.65 -17.28 10.77
N GLU A 377 0.69 -17.80 10.00
CA GLU A 377 -0.50 -17.09 9.52
C GLU A 377 -1.67 -17.04 10.54
N ASP A 378 -1.48 -17.53 11.77
CA ASP A 378 -2.53 -17.69 12.78
C ASP A 378 -3.10 -16.35 13.30
N ASN A 379 -4.43 -16.15 13.21
CA ASN A 379 -5.16 -15.04 13.86
C ASN A 379 -5.23 -15.14 15.41
N SER A 380 -4.61 -16.16 16.02
CA SER A 380 -4.80 -16.55 17.42
C SER A 380 -4.43 -15.42 18.40
N MET A 381 -3.32 -14.74 18.14
CA MET A 381 -2.87 -13.58 18.92
C MET A 381 -3.82 -12.39 18.80
N GLY A 382 -4.41 -12.15 17.63
CA GLY A 382 -5.40 -11.11 17.40
C GLY A 382 -6.66 -11.34 18.24
N LEU A 383 -7.22 -12.55 18.18
CA LEU A 383 -8.42 -12.95 18.92
C LEU A 383 -8.20 -12.91 20.44
N GLU A 384 -7.08 -13.45 20.93
CA GLU A 384 -6.77 -13.48 22.37
C GLU A 384 -6.56 -12.08 22.95
N ASN A 385 -5.88 -11.20 22.21
CA ASN A 385 -5.73 -9.80 22.59
C ASN A 385 -7.04 -9.00 22.45
N ARG A 386 -7.91 -9.35 21.50
CA ARG A 386 -9.26 -8.76 21.37
C ARG A 386 -10.11 -9.07 22.61
N ALA A 387 -10.20 -10.33 23.01
CA ALA A 387 -10.94 -10.73 24.20
C ALA A 387 -10.44 -10.04 25.48
N LYS A 388 -9.11 -9.90 25.63
CA LYS A 388 -8.48 -9.13 26.73
C LYS A 388 -8.85 -7.65 26.72
N LEU A 389 -9.07 -7.04 25.55
CA LEU A 389 -9.50 -5.65 25.42
C LEU A 389 -11.00 -5.46 25.65
N GLU A 390 -11.85 -6.38 25.18
CA GLU A 390 -13.30 -6.38 25.43
C GLU A 390 -13.61 -6.59 26.92
N ALA A 391 -12.91 -7.52 27.58
CA ALA A 391 -12.99 -7.66 29.04
C ALA A 391 -12.54 -6.38 29.78
N ARG A 392 -11.52 -5.68 29.26
CA ARG A 392 -11.07 -4.39 29.81
C ARG A 392 -12.07 -3.26 29.58
N LEU A 393 -12.81 -3.26 28.47
CA LEU A 393 -13.90 -2.32 28.19
C LEU A 393 -15.04 -2.50 29.21
N ARG A 394 -15.57 -3.72 29.32
CA ARG A 394 -16.61 -4.08 30.31
C ARG A 394 -16.19 -3.72 31.74
N ASN A 395 -14.93 -3.96 32.10
CA ASN A 395 -14.37 -3.62 33.42
C ASN A 395 -14.14 -2.11 33.68
N LEU A 396 -14.15 -1.26 32.65
CA LEU A 396 -14.15 0.19 32.83
C LEU A 396 -15.57 0.73 33.01
N GLU A 397 -16.50 0.28 32.18
CA GLU A 397 -17.89 0.76 32.16
C GLU A 397 -18.68 0.26 33.38
N GLY A 398 -18.54 -1.03 33.73
CA GLY A 398 -19.08 -1.59 34.98
C GLY A 398 -18.51 -0.93 36.24
N LYS A 399 -17.34 -0.26 36.16
CA LYS A 399 -16.75 0.49 37.27
C LYS A 399 -17.40 1.86 37.50
N GLU A 400 -18.14 2.40 36.53
CA GLU A 400 -18.94 3.61 36.75
C GLU A 400 -20.28 3.23 37.39
N LEU A 401 -20.94 2.17 36.91
CA LEU A 401 -22.13 1.57 37.56
C LEU A 401 -21.87 1.20 39.04
N GLY A 402 -20.77 0.49 39.31
CA GLY A 402 -20.37 0.12 40.67
C GLY A 402 -20.00 1.30 41.58
N ARG A 403 -19.65 2.47 41.00
CA ARG A 403 -19.43 3.71 41.77
C ARG A 403 -20.73 4.43 42.11
N SER A 404 -21.70 4.46 41.20
CA SER A 404 -23.03 5.00 41.49
C SER A 404 -23.79 4.14 42.50
N ALA A 405 -23.73 2.80 42.38
CA ALA A 405 -24.36 1.88 43.33
C ALA A 405 -23.62 1.78 44.68
N GLY A 406 -22.31 2.06 44.73
CA GLY A 406 -21.48 1.91 45.93
C GLY A 406 -21.68 2.96 47.02
N SER A 407 -22.44 4.04 46.75
CA SER A 407 -22.55 5.21 47.64
C SER A 407 -23.41 5.01 48.91
N ALA A 408 -23.84 3.77 49.21
CA ALA A 408 -24.75 3.44 50.31
C ALA A 408 -24.06 2.82 51.56
N LYS A 409 -22.75 2.50 51.52
CA LYS A 409 -22.03 1.86 52.65
C LYS A 409 -20.67 2.51 52.96
N GLY A 410 -20.66 3.84 53.10
CA GLY A 410 -19.59 4.57 53.78
C GLY A 410 -20.17 5.32 54.98
N LYS A 411 -19.72 5.00 56.21
CA LYS A 411 -20.02 5.86 57.36
C LYS A 411 -19.41 7.24 57.10
N PRO A 412 -20.13 8.36 57.31
CA PRO A 412 -19.56 9.69 57.12
C PRO A 412 -18.36 9.85 58.05
N LYS A 413 -17.21 10.27 57.49
CA LYS A 413 -16.10 10.77 58.32
C LYS A 413 -16.59 12.06 58.97
N ILE A 414 -16.74 12.03 60.30
CA ILE A 414 -16.89 13.25 61.08
C ILE A 414 -15.54 13.97 61.00
N GLU A 415 -15.50 15.13 60.35
CA GLU A 415 -14.30 15.96 60.31
C GLU A 415 -14.04 16.54 61.70
N PHE A 416 -12.75 16.70 62.04
CA PHE A 416 -12.35 17.07 63.39
C PHE A 416 -12.76 18.52 63.70
N TYR A 417 -13.56 18.70 64.77
CA TYR A 417 -14.11 20.01 65.12
C TYR A 417 -13.00 20.92 65.67
N ASP A 418 -12.55 21.86 64.84
CA ASP A 418 -11.59 22.89 65.23
C ASP A 418 -12.24 23.87 66.23
N LYS A 419 -11.59 24.11 67.38
CA LYS A 419 -12.24 24.71 68.56
C LYS A 419 -12.22 26.23 68.60
N ASP A 420 -11.36 26.88 67.83
CA ASP A 420 -11.06 28.31 68.02
C ASP A 420 -11.96 29.28 67.23
N ARG A 421 -13.01 28.79 66.56
CA ARG A 421 -14.04 29.63 65.93
C ARG A 421 -15.30 29.81 66.80
N LYS A 422 -15.16 30.60 67.87
CA LYS A 422 -16.29 31.13 68.66
C LYS A 422 -16.34 32.67 68.67
N LYS A 423 -17.09 33.24 67.72
CA LYS A 423 -17.90 34.48 67.82
C LYS A 423 -18.58 34.75 66.47
N GLY A 424 -19.89 34.60 66.41
CA GLY A 424 -20.70 34.75 65.19
C GLY A 424 -22.05 34.04 65.36
N SER A 425 -23.15 34.75 65.15
CA SER A 425 -24.52 34.33 65.43
C SER A 425 -25.10 33.34 64.42
N GLY A 426 -26.03 32.49 64.89
CA GLY A 426 -27.19 31.98 64.13
C GLY A 426 -26.91 31.20 62.84
N GLY A 427 -27.04 29.86 62.89
CA GLY A 427 -26.92 29.03 61.70
C GLY A 427 -28.16 29.08 60.79
N LEU A 428 -27.93 29.09 59.47
CA LEU A 428 -28.96 28.80 58.48
C LEU A 428 -28.36 28.11 57.25
N ILE A 429 -29.10 27.09 56.80
CA ILE A 429 -29.02 26.25 55.59
C ILE A 429 -28.04 26.76 54.50
N THR A 430 -27.05 25.94 54.14
CA THR A 430 -26.24 26.15 52.93
C THR A 430 -27.05 25.80 51.66
N PRO A 431 -27.10 26.68 50.64
CA PRO A 431 -27.81 26.40 49.40
C PRO A 431 -27.09 25.37 48.53
N ALA A 432 -27.85 24.63 47.71
CA ALA A 432 -27.30 23.71 46.73
C ALA A 432 -26.48 24.46 45.66
N LYS A 433 -25.37 23.86 45.22
CA LYS A 433 -24.54 24.43 44.14
C LYS A 433 -25.31 24.43 42.83
N THR A 434 -25.58 25.60 42.28
CA THR A 434 -26.15 25.77 40.95
C THR A 434 -25.22 25.26 39.84
N TYR A 435 -25.81 24.72 38.78
CA TYR A 435 -25.11 24.32 37.56
C TYR A 435 -24.54 25.56 36.84
N ASN A 436 -23.40 25.43 36.17
CA ASN A 436 -22.80 26.50 35.38
C ASN A 436 -23.09 26.26 33.88
N PRO A 437 -23.99 27.04 33.23
CA PRO A 437 -24.36 26.82 31.84
C PRO A 437 -23.22 27.06 30.84
N ALA A 438 -22.17 27.81 31.20
CA ALA A 438 -21.05 28.12 30.32
C ALA A 438 -20.14 26.92 29.99
N ALA A 439 -20.44 25.71 30.51
CA ALA A 439 -19.72 24.48 30.19
C ALA A 439 -20.09 23.89 28.81
N ASP A 440 -21.31 24.13 28.32
CA ASP A 440 -21.82 23.54 27.08
C ASP A 440 -21.60 24.48 25.87
N SER A 441 -20.33 24.58 25.45
CA SER A 441 -19.95 25.27 24.21
C SER A 441 -20.23 24.42 22.97
N VAL A 442 -21.49 24.39 22.52
CA VAL A 442 -21.88 23.75 21.25
C VAL A 442 -21.41 24.61 20.07
N LEU A 443 -20.68 24.00 19.14
CA LEU A 443 -20.03 24.69 18.03
C LEU A 443 -20.83 24.51 16.73
N GLY A 444 -21.50 25.59 16.29
CA GLY A 444 -21.90 25.81 14.90
C GLY A 444 -23.22 25.18 14.45
N LEU A 445 -24.26 26.02 14.42
CA LEU A 445 -25.30 25.99 13.39
C LEU A 445 -25.74 27.43 13.12
N THR A 446 -25.73 27.85 11.87
CA THR A 446 -26.10 29.20 11.42
C THR A 446 -27.55 29.20 10.96
N GLU A 447 -28.39 30.09 11.48
CA GLU A 447 -29.43 30.72 10.66
C GLU A 447 -29.93 32.05 11.23
N SER A 448 -30.66 32.77 10.38
CA SER A 448 -31.09 34.15 10.54
C SER A 448 -32.15 34.37 11.62
N LEU A 449 -32.22 35.60 12.17
CA LEU A 449 -33.30 36.53 11.84
C LEU A 449 -33.04 37.97 12.33
N SER A 450 -33.75 38.93 11.72
CA SER A 450 -33.62 40.38 11.88
C SER A 450 -34.39 40.95 13.07
N LYS A 451 -33.94 42.13 13.55
CA LYS A 451 -34.80 43.30 13.82
C LYS A 451 -33.98 44.57 14.07
N ASP A 452 -34.59 45.70 13.72
CA ASP A 452 -33.96 47.02 13.61
C ASP A 452 -34.34 47.97 14.78
N GLU A 453 -33.89 49.23 14.67
CA GLU A 453 -34.26 50.42 15.46
C GLU A 453 -33.71 50.52 16.91
N ALA A 454 -33.21 51.68 17.39
CA ALA A 454 -32.92 52.98 16.74
C ALA A 454 -31.79 53.75 17.47
N VAL A 455 -31.33 54.87 16.89
CA VAL A 455 -30.19 55.70 17.36
C VAL A 455 -30.67 57.11 17.75
N PRO A 456 -30.06 57.75 18.76
CA PRO A 456 -29.39 59.05 18.51
C PRO A 456 -28.00 59.13 19.17
N SER A 457 -26.91 59.69 18.62
CA SER A 457 -26.63 60.71 17.59
C SER A 457 -26.28 62.11 18.13
N GLN A 458 -24.99 62.45 18.10
CA GLN A 458 -24.37 63.78 17.93
C GLN A 458 -22.86 63.53 17.67
N ASN A 459 -22.31 63.90 16.51
CA ASN A 459 -21.66 65.19 16.15
C ASN A 459 -20.21 65.31 16.69
N GLU A 460 -19.23 65.94 16.02
CA GLU A 460 -19.27 66.91 14.91
C GLU A 460 -18.51 66.46 13.62
N GLN A 461 -18.09 67.40 12.75
CA GLN A 461 -17.98 67.22 11.29
C GLN A 461 -16.60 67.69 10.68
N PRO A 462 -16.43 68.37 9.52
CA PRO A 462 -15.36 68.03 8.53
C PRO A 462 -14.20 69.09 8.46
N ASP A 463 -13.31 69.23 7.45
CA ASP A 463 -13.51 69.38 5.98
C ASP A 463 -12.25 69.18 5.08
N SER A 464 -12.40 69.43 3.76
CA SER A 464 -11.45 69.22 2.63
C SER A 464 -10.25 70.21 2.56
N ASP A 465 -9.16 70.00 1.78
CA ASP A 465 -9.11 70.10 0.30
C ASP A 465 -7.76 69.70 -0.38
N VAL A 466 -7.69 69.75 -1.73
CA VAL A 466 -6.57 69.25 -2.57
C VAL A 466 -6.17 70.21 -3.72
N PRO A 467 -4.87 70.55 -3.86
CA PRO A 467 -4.13 70.43 -5.15
C PRO A 467 -2.59 70.17 -4.97
N ASP A 468 -1.72 70.02 -5.98
CA ASP A 468 -1.71 69.34 -7.30
C ASP A 468 -0.25 69.35 -7.88
N GLY A 469 0.08 68.58 -8.93
CA GLY A 469 1.25 68.81 -9.79
C GLY A 469 2.12 67.59 -10.19
N GLU A 470 2.54 67.52 -11.47
CA GLU A 470 3.32 66.40 -12.05
C GLU A 470 4.85 66.43 -11.79
N GLN A 471 5.52 65.26 -11.87
CA GLN A 471 6.68 65.11 -12.79
C GLN A 471 6.98 63.66 -13.27
N LYS A 472 7.74 63.59 -14.37
CA LYS A 472 8.07 62.45 -15.27
C LYS A 472 9.46 61.85 -14.92
N SER A 473 10.01 60.74 -15.44
CA SER A 473 9.60 59.46 -16.11
C SER A 473 10.88 58.61 -16.39
N GLU A 474 10.82 57.32 -16.80
CA GLU A 474 11.68 56.67 -17.85
C GLU A 474 11.70 55.11 -17.88
N LYS A 475 11.39 54.56 -19.06
CA LYS A 475 11.89 53.36 -19.81
C LYS A 475 12.32 52.00 -19.18
N LYS A 476 11.90 50.91 -19.89
CA LYS A 476 12.44 49.53 -19.86
C LYS A 476 13.67 49.33 -20.78
N LYS A 477 14.72 48.56 -20.37
CA LYS A 477 15.32 47.39 -21.12
C LYS A 477 16.73 46.90 -20.62
N LYS A 478 16.98 45.59 -20.83
CA LYS A 478 18.28 44.87 -21.07
C LYS A 478 19.31 44.61 -19.92
N LYS A 479 19.40 43.32 -19.55
CA LYS A 479 20.59 42.40 -19.61
C LYS A 479 21.95 42.73 -18.94
N ARG A 480 22.34 41.78 -18.05
CA ARG A 480 23.62 40.98 -18.00
C ARG A 480 24.87 41.46 -17.22
N LYS A 481 25.31 40.56 -16.30
CA LYS A 481 26.66 40.02 -16.02
C LYS A 481 27.86 40.94 -15.68
N ARG A 482 28.44 40.72 -14.49
CA ARG A 482 29.82 40.19 -14.22
C ARG A 482 30.01 39.98 -12.69
N ALA A 483 30.98 39.24 -12.13
CA ALA A 483 32.09 38.39 -12.62
C ALA A 483 32.30 37.24 -11.56
N GLU A 484 32.68 35.99 -11.89
CA GLU A 484 34.08 35.42 -12.00
C GLU A 484 34.74 35.27 -10.59
N ASN A 485 35.30 34.14 -10.12
CA ASN A 485 36.23 33.10 -10.66
C ASN A 485 35.93 31.66 -10.12
N ASP A 486 36.57 30.54 -10.56
CA ASP A 486 36.95 30.08 -11.92
C ASP A 486 37.40 28.57 -11.94
N GLY A 487 37.66 28.00 -13.14
CA GLY A 487 38.25 26.66 -13.41
C GLY A 487 37.24 25.60 -13.92
N GLU A 488 37.19 25.17 -15.20
CA GLU A 488 38.12 24.41 -16.08
C GLU A 488 38.10 22.87 -15.78
N ASP A 489 38.02 21.93 -16.73
CA ASP A 489 38.17 21.87 -18.22
C ASP A 489 36.93 21.22 -18.92
N ALA A 490 36.53 21.53 -20.17
CA ALA A 490 36.99 21.08 -21.52
C ALA A 490 36.76 19.56 -21.82
N GLU A 491 36.33 19.08 -23.01
CA GLU A 491 36.11 19.66 -24.36
C GLU A 491 34.80 19.17 -25.05
N THR A 492 34.42 19.78 -26.19
CA THR A 492 33.61 19.14 -27.27
C THR A 492 33.97 19.74 -28.64
N PRO A 493 33.69 19.05 -29.76
CA PRO A 493 32.98 19.77 -30.84
C PRO A 493 31.85 18.97 -31.53
N LYS A 494 31.06 19.72 -32.33
CA LYS A 494 29.86 19.27 -33.06
C LYS A 494 30.15 19.20 -34.56
N GLN A 495 29.27 18.58 -35.34
CA GLN A 495 28.89 19.13 -36.65
C GLN A 495 27.38 19.05 -36.94
N LYS A 496 26.93 19.89 -37.88
CA LYS A 496 25.59 19.96 -38.47
C LYS A 496 25.77 20.36 -39.94
N GLU A 497 24.96 19.79 -40.84
CA GLU A 497 24.77 20.34 -42.19
C GLU A 497 23.28 20.32 -42.61
N LYS A 498 22.95 21.12 -43.63
CA LYS A 498 21.65 21.23 -44.29
C LYS A 498 21.90 21.48 -45.78
N LYS A 499 21.25 20.76 -46.71
CA LYS A 499 20.90 21.31 -48.06
C LYS A 499 19.83 20.50 -48.83
N LYS A 500 18.86 21.28 -49.35
CA LYS A 500 18.21 21.23 -50.69
C LYS A 500 17.66 19.91 -51.29
N LYS A 501 16.31 19.86 -51.37
CA LYS A 501 15.43 19.57 -52.53
C LYS A 501 16.02 18.85 -53.79
N LYS A 502 15.37 17.75 -54.20
CA LYS A 502 14.90 17.54 -55.59
C LYS A 502 13.62 16.66 -55.64
N LYS A 503 13.13 16.25 -56.82
CA LYS A 503 11.72 15.88 -57.13
C LYS A 503 11.61 14.63 -58.04
N LYS A 504 10.48 13.88 -58.00
CA LYS A 504 10.11 12.67 -58.81
C LYS A 504 10.97 11.42 -58.52
N LYS A 505 10.60 10.17 -58.80
CA LYS A 505 9.34 9.47 -59.24
C LYS A 505 8.79 8.64 -58.03
N SER A 506 7.68 7.88 -57.94
CA SER A 506 6.59 7.29 -58.75
C SER A 506 6.85 5.98 -59.55
N GLU A 507 5.87 5.06 -59.51
CA GLU A 507 5.89 3.68 -60.05
C GLU A 507 6.88 2.72 -59.34
N ASP A 508 6.53 1.48 -58.98
CA ASP A 508 5.21 0.79 -59.02
C ASP A 508 4.56 0.69 -57.62
#